data_AF-A0A537LNG7-F1
#
_entry.id   AF-A0A537LNG7-F1
#
_cell.length_a   1.000
_cell.length_b   1.000
_cell.length_c   1.000
_cell.angle_alpha   90.00
_cell.angle_beta   90.00
_cell.angle_gamma   90.00
#
_symmetry.space_group_name_H-M   'P 1'
#
loop_
_entity.id
_entity.type
_entity.pdbx_description
1 polymer ?
#
loop_
_entity_poly.entity_id
_entity_poly.type
_entity_poly.pdbx_seq_one_letter_code
_entity_poly.pdbx_strand_id
1 'polypeptide(L)'
;MEAPSEAGGGDYGHSLLCAGEETRMNLTHARVWRGTMPVQYLYTAGVAGERFFQTLRSRGVLAVTRCAECQVTYLPPRLYCERCFADLSQAWAEVAPGGRVHTYTVVCEDQDGHPLDPPQVVAFVRIDGTDGGLIGRLLRVRLQDVRVEMPVDAVLAPPRRRRGRMDDIVGFAPRRALPRRRTP
;
A
#
# COMPACT_ATOMS: atom_id res chain seq x y z
N MET A 1 25.30 8.57 42.07
CA MET A 1 24.75 7.80 43.19
C MET A 1 25.04 6.35 42.88
N GLU A 2 25.85 5.75 43.72
CA GLU A 2 26.58 4.49 43.57
C GLU A 2 25.71 3.25 43.24
N ALA A 3 26.30 2.33 42.48
CA ALA A 3 26.07 0.88 42.58
C ALA A 3 26.93 0.33 43.75
N PRO A 4 26.66 -0.84 44.36
CA PRO A 4 27.03 -2.15 43.77
C PRO A 4 26.08 -3.29 44.24
N SER A 5 26.24 -4.61 44.06
CA SER A 5 27.31 -5.57 43.68
C SER A 5 26.61 -6.92 43.33
N GLU A 6 26.83 -7.55 42.17
CA GLU A 6 27.84 -8.58 41.81
C GLU A 6 27.76 -9.96 42.49
N ALA A 7 27.76 -11.02 41.64
CA ALA A 7 28.57 -12.27 41.65
C ALA A 7 27.73 -13.50 41.23
N GLY A 8 28.13 -14.43 40.36
CA GLY A 8 29.33 -14.73 39.55
C GLY A 8 28.89 -15.72 38.44
N GLY A 9 29.67 -16.24 37.48
CA GLY A 9 31.11 -16.45 37.36
C GLY A 9 31.34 -17.91 36.91
N GLY A 10 31.93 -18.13 35.73
CA GLY A 10 32.36 -19.44 35.18
C GLY A 10 31.28 -20.18 34.37
N ASP A 11 31.52 -20.82 33.23
CA ASP A 11 32.72 -21.57 32.83
C ASP A 11 32.79 -21.65 31.28
N TYR A 12 33.94 -21.26 30.71
CA TYR A 12 34.23 -21.41 29.29
C TYR A 12 34.97 -22.73 29.10
N GLY A 13 34.22 -23.83 29.07
CA GLY A 13 34.72 -25.17 28.79
C GLY A 13 34.62 -25.50 27.30
N HIS A 14 35.70 -25.30 26.56
CA HIS A 14 35.97 -26.03 25.32
C HIS A 14 36.03 -27.53 25.67
N SER A 15 35.29 -28.39 24.95
CA SER A 15 35.85 -29.55 24.24
C SER A 15 34.79 -30.60 23.90
N LEU A 16 34.95 -31.17 22.70
CA LEU A 16 34.71 -32.59 22.38
C LEU A 16 33.24 -33.06 22.45
N LEU A 17 32.58 -33.57 21.41
CA LEU A 17 33.03 -34.32 20.24
C LEU A 17 31.90 -34.31 19.20
N CYS A 18 32.28 -34.22 17.93
CA CYS A 18 31.54 -34.88 16.88
C CYS A 18 31.61 -36.39 17.14
N ALA A 19 30.55 -36.98 17.68
CA ALA A 19 30.31 -38.41 17.63
C ALA A 19 29.01 -38.59 16.83
N GLY A 20 29.15 -39.22 15.66
CA GLY A 20 28.05 -39.43 14.75
C GLY A 20 26.98 -40.34 15.36
N GLU A 21 25.75 -39.85 15.35
CA GLU A 21 24.56 -40.66 15.25
C GLU A 21 23.74 -40.13 14.07
N GLU A 22 23.59 -40.96 13.03
CA GLU A 22 22.63 -40.74 11.96
C GLU A 22 21.22 -40.72 12.56
N THR A 23 20.80 -39.56 13.05
CA THR A 23 19.47 -39.35 13.56
C THR A 23 18.52 -39.28 12.37
N ARG A 24 17.90 -40.42 12.02
CA ARG A 24 16.79 -40.47 11.07
C ARG A 24 15.73 -39.46 11.48
N MET A 25 15.63 -38.37 10.73
CA MET A 25 14.71 -37.27 11.01
C MET A 25 13.28 -37.77 10.78
N ASN A 26 12.57 -38.07 11.86
CA ASN A 26 11.18 -38.50 11.80
C ASN A 26 10.29 -37.31 11.39
N LEU A 27 9.89 -37.27 10.12
CA LEU A 27 9.15 -36.18 9.49
C LEU A 27 7.74 -35.94 10.07
N THR A 28 7.22 -36.84 10.91
CA THR A 28 5.87 -36.70 11.52
C THR A 28 5.87 -35.92 12.83
N HIS A 29 7.03 -35.59 13.40
CA HIS A 29 7.11 -34.67 14.55
C HIS A 29 7.49 -33.27 14.07
N ALA A 30 6.50 -32.39 13.90
CA ALA A 30 6.76 -30.97 13.69
C ALA A 30 7.49 -30.40 14.91
N ARG A 31 8.79 -30.12 14.77
CA ARG A 31 9.57 -29.45 15.81
C ARG A 31 9.20 -27.96 15.79
N VAL A 32 8.44 -27.52 16.79
CA VAL A 32 8.16 -26.10 17.00
C VAL A 32 9.43 -25.46 17.58
N TRP A 33 10.11 -24.65 16.78
CA TRP A 33 11.22 -23.84 17.27
C TRP A 33 10.68 -22.52 17.81
N ARG A 34 10.75 -22.33 19.14
CA ARG A 34 10.38 -21.07 19.78
C ARG A 34 11.63 -20.21 19.88
N GLY A 35 11.72 -19.21 19.01
CA GLY A 35 12.78 -18.21 19.02
C GLY A 35 12.27 -16.89 18.48
N THR A 36 12.90 -15.79 18.89
CA THR A 36 12.62 -14.48 18.31
C THR A 36 13.32 -14.41 16.96
N MET A 37 12.56 -14.24 15.87
CA MET A 37 13.12 -13.91 14.56
C MET A 37 13.00 -12.39 14.38
N PRO A 38 14.03 -11.59 14.75
CA PRO A 38 13.98 -10.15 14.57
C PRO A 38 14.06 -9.86 13.07
N VAL A 39 12.89 -9.66 12.47
CA VAL A 39 12.76 -9.29 11.07
C VAL A 39 12.92 -7.78 10.95
N GLN A 40 14.12 -7.32 10.57
CA GLN A 40 14.39 -5.91 10.29
C GLN A 40 14.55 -5.72 8.79
N TYR A 41 13.56 -5.09 8.15
CA TYR A 41 13.62 -4.72 6.74
C TYR A 41 13.59 -3.20 6.58
N LEU A 42 14.58 -2.65 5.88
CA LEU A 42 14.50 -1.30 5.33
C LEU A 42 13.86 -1.38 3.94
N TYR A 43 12.53 -1.37 3.88
CA TYR A 43 11.82 -1.32 2.60
C TYR A 43 11.94 0.08 1.99
N THR A 44 12.66 0.20 0.88
CA THR A 44 12.62 1.41 0.05
C THR A 44 11.44 1.33 -0.90
N ALA A 45 10.89 2.47 -1.31
CA ALA A 45 9.81 2.51 -2.30
C ALA A 45 10.27 2.10 -3.72
N GLY A 46 11.58 1.95 -3.93
CA GLY A 46 12.21 1.81 -5.24
C GLY A 46 12.10 3.10 -6.06
N VAL A 47 12.82 3.16 -7.19
CA VAL A 47 12.84 4.34 -8.08
C VAL A 47 11.43 4.74 -8.53
N ALA A 48 10.58 3.75 -8.85
CA ALA A 48 9.23 4.03 -9.32
C ALA A 48 8.28 4.51 -8.22
N GLY A 49 8.29 3.87 -7.05
CA GLY A 49 7.49 4.29 -5.92
C GLY A 49 7.94 5.65 -5.38
N GLU A 50 9.24 5.91 -5.33
CA GLU A 50 9.76 7.21 -4.93
C GLU A 50 9.31 8.32 -5.88
N ARG A 51 9.41 8.13 -7.19
CA ARG A 51 8.90 9.11 -8.16
C ARG A 51 7.40 9.31 -8.04
N PHE A 52 6.63 8.25 -7.79
CA PHE A 52 5.19 8.34 -7.52
C PHE A 52 4.90 9.25 -6.32
N PHE A 53 5.53 8.99 -5.18
CA PHE A 53 5.32 9.76 -3.96
C PHE A 53 5.83 11.21 -4.07
N GLN A 54 6.96 11.44 -4.72
CA GLN A 54 7.49 12.80 -4.95
C GLN A 54 6.56 13.61 -5.88
N THR A 55 6.01 12.98 -6.93
CA THR A 55 5.07 13.63 -7.86
C THR A 55 3.76 13.97 -7.15
N LEU A 56 3.22 13.03 -6.37
CA LEU A 56 2.02 13.25 -5.56
C LEU A 56 2.23 14.40 -4.55
N ARG A 57 3.37 14.39 -3.85
CA ARG A 57 3.73 15.42 -2.88
C ARG A 57 3.82 16.80 -3.51
N SER A 58 4.60 16.94 -4.57
CA SER A 58 4.94 18.24 -5.17
C SER A 58 3.82 18.80 -6.05
N ARG A 59 3.24 17.97 -6.92
CA ARG A 59 2.31 18.40 -7.97
C ARG A 59 0.86 18.04 -7.67
N GLY A 60 0.62 16.97 -6.89
CA GLY A 60 -0.73 16.51 -6.61
C GLY A 60 -1.37 15.79 -7.80
N VAL A 61 -0.55 15.23 -8.68
CA VAL A 61 -0.96 14.34 -9.78
C VAL A 61 -0.30 12.98 -9.58
N LEU A 62 -0.77 11.97 -10.30
CA LEU A 62 -0.26 10.60 -10.17
C LEU A 62 0.74 10.34 -11.29
N ALA A 63 1.97 9.97 -10.92
CA ALA A 63 2.94 9.46 -11.89
C ALA A 63 2.56 8.04 -12.32
N VAL A 64 2.65 7.77 -13.61
CA VAL A 64 2.38 6.47 -14.24
C VAL A 64 3.51 6.13 -15.20
N THR A 65 3.60 4.86 -15.58
CA THR A 65 4.43 4.44 -16.72
C THR A 65 3.57 3.79 -17.78
N ARG A 66 3.82 4.11 -19.06
CA ARG A 66 3.05 3.59 -20.19
C ARG A 66 3.94 2.76 -21.10
N CYS A 67 3.55 1.51 -21.33
CA CYS A 67 4.27 0.65 -22.28
C CYS A 67 3.93 1.06 -23.72
N ALA A 68 4.94 1.33 -24.55
CA ALA A 68 4.74 1.68 -25.96
C ALA A 68 4.34 0.47 -26.82
N GLU A 69 4.61 -0.76 -26.38
CA GLU A 69 4.30 -1.96 -27.15
C GLU A 69 2.84 -2.41 -26.94
N CYS A 70 2.41 -2.59 -25.70
CA CYS A 70 1.06 -3.06 -25.38
C CYS A 70 0.09 -1.95 -24.96
N GLN A 71 0.55 -0.69 -24.90
CA GLN A 71 -0.24 0.51 -24.55
C GLN A 71 -0.82 0.52 -23.13
N VAL A 72 -0.49 -0.47 -22.31
CA VAL A 72 -0.90 -0.54 -20.90
C VAL A 72 -0.25 0.61 -20.12
N THR A 73 -1.07 1.31 -19.34
CA THR A 73 -0.66 2.41 -18.47
C THR A 73 -0.75 1.99 -17.01
N TYR A 74 0.41 1.80 -16.38
CA TYR A 74 0.55 1.26 -15.03
C TYR A 74 0.37 2.31 -13.95
N LEU A 75 -0.51 2.00 -13.00
CA LEU A 75 -0.68 2.71 -11.74
C LEU A 75 -0.88 1.68 -10.61
N PRO A 76 0.00 1.63 -9.58
CA PRO A 76 1.25 2.40 -9.43
C PRO A 76 2.26 2.17 -10.56
N PRO A 77 3.17 3.13 -10.81
CA PRO A 77 4.15 3.02 -11.89
C PRO A 77 5.15 1.89 -11.66
N ARG A 78 5.65 1.31 -12.75
CA ARG A 78 6.64 0.22 -12.77
C ARG A 78 7.79 0.55 -13.72
N LEU A 79 8.98 0.02 -13.45
CA LEU A 79 10.16 0.19 -14.32
C LEU A 79 10.24 -0.80 -15.47
N TYR A 80 9.44 -1.86 -15.48
CA TYR A 80 9.38 -2.82 -16.57
C TYR A 80 7.93 -3.26 -16.81
N CYS A 81 7.63 -3.64 -18.05
CA CYS A 81 6.33 -4.20 -18.41
C CYS A 81 6.34 -5.71 -18.19
N GLU A 82 5.46 -6.26 -17.35
CA GLU A 82 5.39 -7.72 -17.14
C GLU A 82 4.81 -8.51 -18.32
N ARG A 83 4.21 -7.82 -19.30
CA ARG A 83 3.62 -8.45 -20.49
C ARG A 83 4.60 -8.53 -21.66
N CYS A 84 5.35 -7.45 -21.88
CA CYS A 84 6.26 -7.30 -23.01
C CYS A 84 7.74 -7.46 -22.61
N PHE A 85 8.05 -7.44 -21.33
CA PHE A 85 9.41 -7.36 -20.79
C PHE A 85 10.20 -6.11 -21.23
N ALA A 86 9.52 -5.11 -21.79
CA ALA A 86 10.10 -3.82 -22.16
C ALA A 86 10.53 -3.01 -20.92
N ASP A 87 11.63 -2.27 -21.06
CA ASP A 87 12.08 -1.28 -20.08
C ASP A 87 11.16 -0.04 -20.12
N LEU A 88 10.59 0.30 -18.96
CA LEU A 88 9.72 1.45 -18.76
C LEU A 88 10.41 2.57 -17.96
N SER A 89 11.71 2.46 -17.67
CA SER A 89 12.48 3.41 -16.87
C SER A 89 12.45 4.85 -17.40
N GLN A 90 12.17 5.03 -18.69
CA GLN A 90 12.03 6.34 -19.36
C GLN A 90 10.60 6.66 -19.81
N ALA A 91 9.64 5.73 -19.66
CA ALA A 91 8.30 5.83 -20.24
C ALA A 91 7.28 6.47 -19.27
N TRP A 92 7.65 7.61 -18.69
CA TRP A 92 6.87 8.29 -17.66
C TRP A 92 5.77 9.18 -18.24
N ALA A 93 4.61 9.17 -17.58
CA ALA A 93 3.53 10.13 -17.81
C ALA A 93 2.87 10.51 -16.46
N GLU A 94 1.96 11.48 -16.51
CA GLU A 94 1.20 11.94 -15.35
C GLU A 94 -0.29 11.91 -15.68
N VAL A 95 -1.12 11.54 -14.70
CA VAL A 95 -2.59 11.57 -14.82
C VAL A 95 -3.20 12.32 -13.64
N ALA A 96 -4.37 12.91 -13.89
CA ALA A 96 -5.16 13.52 -12.83
C ALA A 96 -5.62 12.44 -11.82
N PRO A 97 -5.71 12.75 -10.53
CA PRO A 97 -6.09 11.78 -9.50
C PRO A 97 -7.63 11.62 -9.42
N GLY A 98 -8.27 11.42 -10.57
CA GLY A 98 -9.72 11.26 -10.73
C GLY A 98 -10.04 9.91 -11.36
N GLY A 99 -11.22 9.37 -11.06
CA GLY A 99 -11.57 8.04 -11.54
C GLY A 99 -13.01 7.63 -11.24
N ARG A 100 -13.23 6.32 -11.22
CA ARG A 100 -14.52 5.70 -10.94
C ARG A 100 -14.40 4.57 -9.93
N VAL A 101 -15.39 4.43 -9.06
CA VAL A 101 -15.50 3.30 -8.15
C VAL A 101 -15.68 2.02 -8.98
N HIS A 102 -14.72 1.11 -8.94
CA HIS A 102 -14.83 -0.16 -9.63
C HIS A 102 -15.47 -1.23 -8.75
N THR A 103 -15.10 -1.25 -7.47
CA THR A 103 -15.73 -2.09 -6.44
C THR A 103 -15.56 -1.44 -5.06
N TYR A 104 -16.40 -1.79 -4.09
CA TYR A 104 -16.33 -1.26 -2.74
C TYR A 104 -16.83 -2.27 -1.70
N THR A 105 -16.46 -2.03 -0.45
CA THR A 105 -16.95 -2.74 0.72
C THR A 105 -17.25 -1.76 1.85
N VAL A 106 -18.11 -2.17 2.79
CA VAL A 106 -18.44 -1.42 3.99
C VAL A 106 -17.74 -2.08 5.17
N VAL A 107 -16.91 -1.30 5.85
CA VAL A 107 -16.16 -1.70 7.05
C VAL A 107 -16.94 -1.24 8.27
N CYS A 108 -17.48 -2.19 9.01
CA CYS A 108 -18.34 -1.95 10.17
C CYS A 108 -17.59 -2.02 11.51
N GLU A 109 -16.39 -2.59 11.53
CA GLU A 109 -15.58 -2.80 12.75
C GLU A 109 -14.14 -2.36 12.51
N ASP A 110 -13.47 -1.91 13.56
CA ASP A 110 -12.05 -1.55 13.52
C ASP A 110 -11.14 -2.79 13.62
N GLN A 111 -9.82 -2.57 13.69
CA GLN A 111 -8.85 -3.65 13.74
C GLN A 111 -8.85 -4.43 15.07
N ASP A 112 -9.40 -3.83 16.12
CA ASP A 112 -9.53 -4.42 17.45
C ASP A 112 -10.92 -5.05 17.66
N GLY A 113 -11.80 -4.99 16.65
CA GLY A 113 -13.15 -5.55 16.67
C GLY A 113 -14.21 -4.64 17.27
N HIS A 114 -13.91 -3.36 17.51
CA HIS A 114 -14.91 -2.41 17.99
C HIS A 114 -15.78 -1.89 16.84
N PRO A 115 -17.10 -1.72 17.04
CA PRO A 115 -17.98 -1.14 16.03
C PRO A 115 -17.55 0.27 15.61
N LEU A 116 -17.52 0.51 14.30
CA LEU A 116 -17.32 1.83 13.71
C LEU A 116 -18.67 2.55 13.55
N ASP A 117 -18.80 3.71 14.21
CA ASP A 117 -19.95 4.60 14.04
C ASP A 117 -19.51 6.00 13.54
N PRO A 118 -19.81 6.38 12.29
CA PRO A 118 -20.49 5.59 11.26
C PRO A 118 -19.57 4.54 10.60
N PRO A 119 -20.14 3.48 9.98
CA PRO A 119 -19.38 2.54 9.16
C PRO A 119 -18.64 3.25 8.02
N GLN A 120 -17.46 2.73 7.67
CA GLN A 120 -16.57 3.34 6.69
C GLN A 120 -16.65 2.60 5.35
N VAL A 121 -16.60 3.33 4.23
CA VAL A 121 -16.57 2.71 2.90
C VAL A 121 -15.16 2.73 2.35
N VAL A 122 -14.68 1.57 1.93
CA VAL A 122 -13.40 1.41 1.23
C VAL A 122 -13.68 0.94 -0.18
N ALA A 123 -13.09 1.61 -1.17
CA ALA A 123 -13.30 1.33 -2.57
C ALA A 123 -11.98 1.15 -3.32
N PHE A 124 -11.98 0.26 -4.31
CA PHE A 124 -10.99 0.26 -5.37
C PHE A 124 -11.47 1.21 -6.47
N VAL A 125 -10.71 2.28 -6.68
CA VAL A 125 -11.01 3.32 -7.66
C VAL A 125 -10.11 3.12 -8.88
N ARG A 126 -10.71 2.81 -10.02
CA ARG A 126 -10.01 2.80 -11.31
C ARG A 126 -9.76 4.24 -11.73
N ILE A 127 -8.50 4.60 -11.93
CA ILE A 127 -8.11 5.98 -12.26
C ILE A 127 -8.23 6.20 -13.77
N ASP A 128 -8.86 7.32 -14.13
CA ASP A 128 -9.09 7.71 -15.52
C ASP A 128 -7.75 7.79 -16.27
N GLY A 129 -7.67 7.16 -17.44
CA GLY A 129 -6.45 7.13 -18.27
C GLY A 129 -5.41 6.08 -17.85
N THR A 130 -5.76 5.15 -16.95
CA THR A 130 -4.87 4.07 -16.52
C THR A 130 -5.56 2.69 -16.61
N ASP A 131 -4.76 1.63 -16.70
CA ASP A 131 -5.21 0.24 -16.62
C ASP A 131 -5.12 -0.30 -15.18
N GLY A 132 -5.11 0.61 -14.20
CA GLY A 132 -4.95 0.32 -12.79
C GLY A 132 -5.85 1.20 -11.92
N GLY A 133 -5.56 1.19 -10.62
CA GLY A 133 -6.38 1.89 -9.66
C GLY A 133 -5.73 1.95 -8.29
N LEU A 134 -6.38 2.67 -7.40
CA LEU A 134 -5.95 2.85 -6.02
C LEU A 134 -7.08 2.46 -5.08
N ILE A 135 -6.70 1.86 -3.95
CA ILE A 135 -7.62 1.61 -2.85
C ILE A 135 -7.66 2.86 -1.97
N GLY A 136 -8.85 3.31 -1.60
CA GLY A 136 -9.02 4.44 -0.71
C GLY A 136 -10.39 4.46 -0.05
N ARG A 137 -10.49 5.26 1.00
CA ARG A 137 -11.76 5.52 1.69
C ARG A 137 -12.64 6.41 0.83
N LEU A 138 -13.94 6.12 0.73
CA LEU A 138 -14.89 7.06 0.16
C LEU A 138 -15.31 8.08 1.23
N LEU A 139 -15.18 9.35 0.89
CA LEU A 139 -15.48 10.50 1.74
C LEU A 139 -16.71 11.24 1.21
N ARG A 140 -17.42 11.92 2.11
CA ARG A 140 -18.54 12.83 1.74
C ARG A 140 -19.63 12.14 0.90
N VAL A 141 -19.89 10.86 1.16
CA VAL A 141 -20.94 10.06 0.53
C VAL A 141 -21.69 9.28 1.59
N ARG A 142 -23.01 9.18 1.48
CA ARG A 142 -23.82 8.33 2.37
C ARG A 142 -23.73 6.88 1.88
N LEU A 143 -23.75 5.92 2.80
CA LEU A 143 -23.62 4.48 2.50
C LEU A 143 -24.57 4.04 1.37
N GLN A 144 -25.84 4.45 1.45
CA GLN A 144 -26.89 4.13 0.48
C GLN A 144 -26.71 4.74 -0.91
N ASP A 145 -25.86 5.77 -1.05
CA ASP A 145 -25.63 6.44 -2.33
C ASP A 145 -24.46 5.84 -3.10
N VAL A 146 -23.62 5.01 -2.45
CA VAL A 146 -22.44 4.40 -3.06
C VAL A 146 -22.87 3.42 -4.14
N ARG A 147 -22.23 3.52 -5.31
CA ARG A 147 -22.51 2.67 -6.46
C ARG A 147 -21.25 2.48 -7.29
N VAL A 148 -21.15 1.30 -7.91
CA VAL A 148 -20.13 1.01 -8.91
C VAL A 148 -20.29 1.99 -10.10
N GLU A 149 -19.16 2.33 -10.72
CA GLU A 149 -18.98 3.36 -11.75
C GLU A 149 -19.28 4.81 -11.31
N MET A 150 -19.50 5.07 -10.01
CA MET A 150 -19.61 6.44 -9.48
C MET A 150 -18.34 7.24 -9.78
N PRO A 151 -18.43 8.43 -10.39
CA PRO A 151 -17.27 9.29 -10.63
C PRO A 151 -16.81 9.92 -9.32
N VAL A 152 -15.51 9.83 -9.06
CA VAL A 152 -14.87 10.32 -7.83
C VAL A 152 -13.56 11.03 -8.15
N ASP A 153 -13.17 11.97 -7.29
CA ASP A 153 -11.86 12.61 -7.32
C ASP A 153 -11.14 12.37 -6.00
N ALA A 154 -9.82 12.18 -6.07
CA ALA A 154 -9.00 12.06 -4.88
C ALA A 154 -9.03 13.38 -4.09
N VAL A 155 -9.30 13.27 -2.80
CA VAL A 155 -9.14 14.35 -1.85
C VAL A 155 -7.71 14.30 -1.36
N LEU A 156 -6.87 15.17 -1.90
CA LEU A 156 -5.47 15.27 -1.48
C LEU A 156 -5.32 16.14 -0.24
N ALA A 157 -4.35 15.80 0.61
CA ALA A 157 -3.92 16.67 1.68
C ALA A 157 -3.43 18.04 1.10
N PRO A 158 -3.60 19.14 1.85
CA PRO A 158 -3.11 20.45 1.42
C PRO A 158 -1.62 20.36 1.04
N PRO A 159 -1.13 21.08 0.01
CA PRO A 159 0.26 20.98 -0.47
C PRO A 159 1.31 21.04 0.66
N ARG A 160 1.12 21.93 1.64
CA ARG A 160 2.03 22.10 2.79
C ARG A 160 2.07 20.92 3.75
N ARG A 161 1.05 20.05 3.74
CA ARG A 161 0.95 18.87 4.61
C ARG A 161 1.35 17.57 3.90
N ARG A 162 1.61 17.60 2.60
CA ARG A 162 2.00 16.41 1.85
C ARG A 162 3.44 16.00 2.16
N ARG A 163 3.65 14.72 2.47
CA ARG A 163 4.93 14.16 2.94
C ARG A 163 5.61 13.22 1.94
N GLY A 164 4.94 12.85 0.85
CA GLY A 164 5.39 11.79 -0.06
C GLY A 164 5.07 10.41 0.49
N ARG A 165 3.83 10.23 0.92
CA ARG A 165 3.32 8.97 1.49
C ARG A 165 1.90 8.73 0.98
N MET A 166 1.39 7.50 1.10
CA MET A 166 0.04 7.18 0.62
C MET A 166 -1.06 8.00 1.33
N ASP A 167 -0.84 8.41 2.58
CA ASP A 167 -1.77 9.26 3.35
C ASP A 167 -1.85 10.71 2.85
N ASP A 168 -1.04 11.10 1.86
CA ASP A 168 -1.25 12.33 1.09
C ASP A 168 -2.55 12.28 0.27
N ILE A 169 -3.05 11.07 -0.05
CA ILE A 169 -4.40 10.83 -0.55
C ILE A 169 -5.27 10.52 0.68
N VAL A 170 -6.08 11.49 1.10
CA VAL A 170 -6.97 11.33 2.28
C VAL A 170 -8.10 10.34 1.98
N GLY A 171 -8.53 10.27 0.72
CA GLY A 171 -9.56 9.38 0.22
C GLY A 171 -10.10 9.87 -1.12
N PHE A 172 -11.27 9.38 -1.52
CA PHE A 172 -11.95 9.78 -2.74
C PHE A 172 -13.34 10.32 -2.42
N ALA A 173 -13.73 11.43 -3.02
CA ALA A 173 -15.07 11.99 -2.85
C ALA A 173 -15.81 12.03 -4.19
N PRO A 174 -17.15 11.93 -4.20
CA PRO A 174 -17.94 12.07 -5.43
C PRO A 174 -17.56 13.35 -6.19
N ARG A 175 -17.25 13.20 -7.48
CA ARG A 175 -17.03 14.34 -8.38
C ARG A 175 -18.33 15.12 -8.42
N ARG A 176 -18.30 16.39 -8.00
CA ARG A 176 -19.48 17.28 -7.97
C ARG A 176 -20.17 17.16 -9.34
N ALA A 177 -21.42 16.71 -9.36
CA ALA A 177 -22.22 16.83 -10.58
C ALA A 177 -22.30 18.32 -10.90
N LEU A 178 -21.93 18.71 -12.13
CA LEU A 178 -22.42 19.97 -12.68
C LEU A 178 -23.94 20.00 -12.44
N PRO A 179 -24.53 21.13 -11.99
CA PRO A 179 -25.97 21.21 -11.83
C PRO A 179 -26.59 20.75 -13.15
N ARG A 180 -27.41 19.68 -13.09
CA ARG A 180 -28.15 19.22 -14.27
C ARG A 180 -28.92 20.43 -14.77
N ARG A 181 -28.63 20.90 -15.98
CA ARG A 181 -29.48 21.87 -16.66
C ARG A 181 -30.87 21.24 -16.66
N ARG A 182 -31.82 21.84 -15.93
CA ARG A 182 -33.23 21.52 -16.10
C ARG A 182 -33.56 22.00 -17.51
N THR A 183 -33.65 21.06 -18.46
CA THR A 183 -34.27 21.35 -19.74
C THR A 183 -35.74 21.71 -19.46
N PRO A 184 -36.28 22.79 -20.07
CA PRO A 184 -37.64 23.25 -19.83
C PRO A 184 -38.70 22.20 -20.18
#